data_AF-A0A5B0EQN9-F1
#
_entry.id   AF-A0A5B0EQN9-F1
#
_cell.length_a   1.000
_cell.length_b   1.000
_cell.length_c   1.000
_cell.angle_alpha   90.00
_cell.angle_beta   90.00
_cell.angle_gamma   90.00
#
_symmetry.space_group_name_H-M   'P 1'
#
loop_
_entity.id
_entity.type
_entity.pdbx_description
1 polymer ?
#
loop_
_entity_poly.entity_id
_entity_poly.type
_entity_poly.pdbx_seq_one_letter_code
_entity_poly.pdbx_strand_id
1 'polypeptide(L)' 'MSGQKVVDLGCGYGWFCRWAAEQDAQSVLGLDVSGKMLERAVASTNDSRVIYNRADLERLELAT' A
#
# COMPACT_ATOMS: atom_id res chain seq x y z
N MET A 1 -0.94 8.75 11.75
CA MET A 1 -2.00 8.55 10.74
C MET A 1 -3.30 8.03 11.35
N SER A 2 -3.52 8.21 12.66
CA SER A 2 -4.68 7.66 13.38
C SER A 2 -6.01 7.89 12.66
N GLY A 3 -6.74 6.81 12.40
CA GLY A 3 -8.07 6.82 11.79
C GLY A 3 -8.12 7.14 10.29
N GLN A 4 -6.98 7.34 9.62
CA GLN A 4 -6.95 7.68 8.20
C GLN A 4 -6.98 6.43 7.32
N LYS A 5 -7.65 6.54 6.16
CA LYS A 5 -7.53 5.59 5.05
C LYS A 5 -6.49 6.12 4.07
N VAL A 6 -5.42 5.37 3.87
CA VAL A 6 -4.21 5.80 3.15
C VAL A 6 -4.09 5.06 1.83
N VAL A 7 -3.69 5.77 0.78
CA VAL A 7 -3.22 5.17 -0.48
C VAL A 7 -1.77 5.59 -0.73
N ASP A 8 -0.91 4.62 -1.03
CA ASP A 8 0.51 4.79 -1.34
C ASP A 8 0.75 4.46 -2.81
N LEU A 9 1.04 5.48 -3.62
CA LEU A 9 1.16 5.38 -5.08
C LEU A 9 2.63 5.19 -5.46
N GLY A 10 2.95 4.05 -6.06
CA GLY A 10 4.32 3.64 -6.32
C GLY A 10 4.97 3.06 -5.07
N CYS A 11 4.23 2.20 -4.36
CA CYS A 11 4.61 1.75 -3.02
C CYS A 11 5.90 0.91 -2.99
N GLY A 12 6.37 0.42 -4.14
CA GLY A 12 7.56 -0.41 -4.27
C GLY A 12 7.52 -1.61 -3.33
N TYR A 13 8.51 -1.72 -2.45
CA TYR A 13 8.61 -2.80 -1.44
C TYR A 13 7.77 -2.57 -0.17
N GLY A 14 6.86 -1.58 -0.18
CA GLY A 14 5.85 -1.37 0.86
C GLY A 14 6.37 -0.75 2.16
N TRP A 15 7.51 -0.05 2.14
CA TRP A 15 8.06 0.56 3.35
C TRP A 15 7.10 1.60 3.95
N PHE A 16 6.61 2.54 3.13
CA PHE A 16 5.70 3.57 3.61
C PHE A 16 4.36 2.98 4.05
N CYS A 17 3.86 1.98 3.32
CA CYS A 17 2.66 1.25 3.72
C CYS A 17 2.73 0.69 5.15
N ARG A 18 3.83 0.03 5.51
CA ARG A 18 4.05 -0.51 6.86
C ARG A 18 4.21 0.60 7.89
N TRP A 19 5.01 1.63 7.57
CA TRP A 19 5.16 2.79 8.45
C TRP A 19 3.81 3.47 8.74
N ALA A 20 2.96 3.65 7.72
CA ALA A 20 1.64 4.25 7.86
C ALA A 20 0.73 3.43 8.81
N ALA A 21 0.77 2.10 8.71
CA ALA A 21 0.08 1.21 9.63
C ALA A 21 0.65 1.28 11.06
N GLU A 22 1.97 1.37 11.23
CA GLU A 22 2.61 1.64 12.54
C GLU A 22 2.19 2.99 13.13
N GLN A 23 1.87 3.98 12.29
CA GLN A 23 1.29 5.26 12.70
C GLN A 23 -0.24 5.22 12.89
N ASP A 24 -0.82 4.03 13.04
CA ASP A 24 -2.23 3.80 13.35
C ASP A 24 -3.23 4.20 12.26
N ALA A 25 -2.81 4.14 10.99
CA ALA A 25 -3.75 4.22 9.88
C ALA A 25 -4.85 3.15 10.03
N GLN A 26 -6.10 3.52 9.70
CA GLN A 26 -7.23 2.60 9.69
C GLN A 26 -7.03 1.51 8.62
N SER A 27 -6.54 1.91 7.45
CA SER A 27 -6.22 1.02 6.33
C SER A 27 -5.18 1.66 5.43
N VAL A 28 -4.34 0.85 4.80
CA VAL A 28 -3.35 1.31 3.83
C VAL A 28 -3.43 0.46 2.56
N LEU A 29 -3.60 1.11 1.41
CA LEU A 29 -3.56 0.48 0.09
C LEU A 29 -2.28 0.91 -0.64
N GLY A 30 -1.35 -0.03 -0.84
CA GLY A 30 -0.17 0.16 -1.67
C GLY A 30 -0.44 -0.22 -3.13
N LEU A 31 -0.11 0.68 -4.06
CA LEU A 31 -0.27 0.47 -5.49
C LEU A 31 1.07 0.56 -6.19
N ASP A 32 1.42 -0.44 -7.00
CA ASP A 32 2.62 -0.42 -7.84
C ASP A 32 2.39 -1.20 -9.14
N VAL A 33 3.11 -0.84 -10.20
CA VAL A 33 3.03 -1.55 -11.48
C VAL A 33 3.86 -2.84 -11.47
N SER A 34 4.84 -2.94 -10.57
CA SER A 34 5.81 -4.04 -10.46
C SER A 34 5.30 -5.18 -9.59
N GLY A 35 4.79 -6.24 -10.20
CA GLY A 35 4.36 -7.46 -9.47
C GLY A 35 5.47 -8.06 -8.58
N LYS A 36 6.72 -8.04 -9.05
CA LYS A 36 7.89 -8.50 -8.28
C LYS A 36 8.11 -7.71 -6.98
N MET A 37 7.91 -6.39 -7.02
CA MET A 37 8.03 -5.56 -5.82
C MET A 37 6.88 -5.85 -4.85
N LEU A 38 5.66 -6.00 -5.37
CA LEU A 38 4.47 -6.32 -4.57
C LEU A 38 4.56 -7.68 -3.90
N GLU A 39 5.06 -8.71 -4.58
CA GLU A 39 5.30 -10.04 -3.97
C GLU A 39 6.19 -9.93 -2.73
N ARG A 40 7.27 -9.14 -2.82
CA ARG A 40 8.16 -8.89 -1.69
C ARG A 40 7.51 -8.00 -0.63
N ALA A 41 6.72 -7.02 -1.02
CA ALA A 41 5.99 -6.15 -0.10
C ALA A 41 5.00 -6.96 0.75
N VAL A 42 4.23 -7.85 0.13
CA VAL A 42 3.31 -8.79 0.78
C VAL A 42 4.08 -9.72 1.72
N ALA A 43 5.14 -10.38 1.25
CA ALA A 43 5.93 -11.29 2.08
C ALA A 43 6.61 -10.61 3.29
N SER A 44 6.81 -9.28 3.24
CA SER A 44 7.43 -8.50 4.31
C SER A 44 6.42 -7.77 5.21
N THR A 45 5.12 -8.01 5.02
CA THR A 45 4.05 -7.28 5.71
C THR A 45 3.14 -8.25 6.45
N ASN A 46 3.12 -8.13 7.79
CA ASN A 46 2.28 -8.97 8.66
C ASN A 46 1.03 -8.24 9.17
N ASP A 47 0.88 -6.95 8.87
CA ASP A 47 -0.25 -6.14 9.32
C ASP A 47 -1.42 -6.27 8.34
N SER A 48 -2.57 -6.77 8.81
CA SER A 48 -3.78 -7.00 8.00
C SER A 48 -4.45 -5.71 7.53
N ARG A 49 -4.08 -4.55 8.07
CA ARG A 49 -4.56 -3.24 7.60
C ARG A 49 -3.90 -2.81 6.30
N VAL A 50 -2.81 -3.47 5.89
CA VAL A 50 -2.06 -3.15 4.68
C VAL A 50 -2.40 -4.12 3.56
N ILE A 51 -2.87 -3.59 2.44
CA ILE A 51 -3.21 -4.34 1.23
C ILE A 51 -2.37 -3.80 0.08
N TYR A 52 -1.90 -4.70 -0.79
CA TYR A 52 -1.11 -4.35 -1.98
C TYR A 52 -1.84 -4.80 -3.23
N ASN A 53 -2.04 -3.88 -4.18
CA ASN A 53 -2.64 -4.20 -5.47
C ASN A 53 -1.76 -3.70 -6.61
N ARG A 54 -1.74 -4.47 -7.70
CA ARG A 54 -1.08 -4.01 -8.93
C ARG A 54 -1.94 -2.98 -9.62
N ALA A 55 -1.37 -1.81 -9.91
CA ALA A 55 -2.03 -0.77 -10.68
C ALA A 55 -1.02 0.00 -11.52
N ASP A 56 -1.49 0.45 -12.69
CA ASP A 56 -0.78 1.42 -13.51
C ASP A 56 -1.21 2.82 -13.07
N LEU A 57 -0.27 3.59 -12.54
CA LEU A 57 -0.54 4.94 -12.02
C LEU A 57 -0.88 5.93 -13.13
N GLU A 58 -0.51 5.67 -14.39
CA GLU A 58 -0.88 6.52 -15.53
C GLU A 58 -2.36 6.43 -15.88
N ARG A 59 -3.05 5.37 -15.41
CA ARG A 59 -4.46 5.07 -15.71
C ARG A 59 -5.30 4.88 -14.45
N LEU A 60 -4.73 5.19 -13.29
CA LEU A 60 -5.37 4.92 -12.02
C LEU A 60 -6.55 5.86 -11.80
N GLU A 61 -7.72 5.27 -11.55
CA GLU A 61 -8.89 5.97 -11.02
C GLU A 61 -9.13 5.52 -9.58
N LEU A 62 -9.22 6.49 -8.67
CA LEU A 62 -9.59 6.24 -7.28
C LEU A 62 -11.10 6.39 -7.15
N ALA A 63 -11.78 5.31 -6.73
CA ALA A 63 -13.18 5.39 -6.36
C ALA A 63 -13.33 6.31 -5.14
N THR A 64 -14.30 7.23 -5.22
CA THR A 64 -14.66 8.16 -4.13
C THR A 64 -15.80 7.61 -3.29
#